data_AF-A0A6P0DCD0-F1
#
_entry.id   AF-A0A6P0DCD0-F1
#
_cell.length_a   1.000
_cell.length_b   1.000
_cell.length_c   1.000
_cell.angle_alpha   90.00
_cell.angle_beta   90.00
_cell.angle_gamma   90.00
#
_symmetry.space_group_name_H-M   'P 1'
#
loop_
_entity.id
_entity.type
_entity.pdbx_description
1 polymer ?
#
loop_
_entity_poly.entity_id
_entity_poly.type
_entity_poly.pdbx_seq_one_letter_code
_entity_poly.pdbx_strand_id
1 'polypeptide(L)'
;MTVTSYTHYLRDLKKIIDRIRDRPFEFDGADVQLALCKNGFGYRCRDRVEHGQLFSEHHMGPLDICDWQPDLEQLGRAEIDQFFELPEVFAYSDRALRPEKNPLSVAHWDATIGIVEIEVRERSVPGRRQRMLFAGFTDPIHAEFFLAVERDLIVQDHQPGTQLYEWQEVVRDEEASPAMSALSKKLRSAISRASNSTWSKSA
;
A
#
# COMPACT_ATOMS: atom_id res chain seq x y z
N MET A 1 13.06 -24.02 5.86
CA MET A 1 11.79 -23.27 5.76
C MET A 1 11.61 -22.93 4.30
N THR A 2 10.51 -23.35 3.67
CA THR A 2 10.22 -23.03 2.27
C THR A 2 9.53 -21.68 2.20
N VAL A 3 10.21 -20.69 1.63
CA VAL A 3 9.61 -19.39 1.35
C VAL A 3 8.75 -19.53 0.10
N THR A 4 7.50 -19.05 0.17
CA THR A 4 6.58 -19.10 -0.98
C THR A 4 6.97 -18.01 -1.96
N SER A 5 7.21 -18.37 -3.22
CA SER A 5 7.32 -17.38 -4.31
C SER A 5 5.95 -16.77 -4.58
N TYR A 6 5.87 -15.44 -4.63
CA TYR A 6 4.68 -14.66 -4.95
C TYR A 6 4.68 -14.15 -6.40
N THR A 7 5.62 -14.60 -7.24
CA THR A 7 5.74 -14.13 -8.64
C THR A 7 4.45 -14.34 -9.43
N HIS A 8 3.81 -15.50 -9.32
CA HIS A 8 2.52 -15.75 -9.99
C HIS A 8 1.40 -14.85 -9.46
N TYR A 9 1.35 -14.67 -8.15
CA TYR A 9 0.36 -13.81 -7.50
C TYR A 9 0.50 -12.35 -7.96
N LEU A 10 1.74 -11.84 -8.00
CA LEU A 10 2.02 -10.48 -8.45
C LEU A 10 1.62 -10.27 -9.93
N ARG A 11 1.83 -11.28 -10.79
CA ARG A 11 1.37 -11.23 -12.19
C ARG A 11 -0.16 -11.22 -12.31
N ASP A 12 -0.86 -11.97 -11.48
CA ASP A 12 -2.32 -11.95 -11.48
C ASP A 12 -2.86 -10.61 -10.94
N LEU A 13 -2.19 -10.02 -9.95
CA LEU A 13 -2.48 -8.65 -9.51
C LEU A 13 -2.29 -7.64 -10.64
N LYS A 14 -1.21 -7.73 -11.43
CA LYS A 14 -1.01 -6.87 -12.61
C LYS A 14 -2.18 -6.97 -13.59
N LYS A 15 -2.68 -8.18 -13.88
CA LYS A 15 -3.84 -8.36 -14.77
C LYS A 15 -5.09 -7.62 -14.26
N ILE A 16 -5.30 -7.59 -12.95
CA ILE A 16 -6.42 -6.84 -12.34
C ILE A 16 -6.22 -5.34 -12.54
N ILE A 17 -5.02 -4.84 -12.27
CA ILE A 17 -4.67 -3.41 -12.44
C ILE A 17 -4.80 -3.00 -13.92
N ASP A 18 -4.26 -3.80 -14.83
CA ASP A 18 -4.36 -3.55 -16.27
C ASP A 18 -5.82 -3.58 -16.75
N ARG A 19 -6.65 -4.48 -16.22
CA ARG A 19 -8.10 -4.50 -16.51
C ARG A 19 -8.80 -3.21 -16.05
N ILE A 20 -8.45 -2.67 -14.88
CA ILE A 20 -8.99 -1.39 -14.39
C ILE A 20 -8.59 -0.24 -15.32
N ARG A 21 -7.34 -0.23 -15.79
CA ARG A 21 -6.80 0.78 -16.70
C ARG A 21 -7.40 0.71 -18.10
N ASP A 22 -7.52 -0.49 -18.67
CA ASP A 22 -8.00 -0.71 -20.03
C ASP A 22 -9.52 -0.64 -20.15
N ARG A 23 -10.24 -0.97 -19.07
CA ARG A 23 -11.71 -1.05 -19.04
C ARG A 23 -12.31 -0.35 -17.82
N PRO A 24 -12.04 0.95 -17.59
CA PRO A 24 -12.52 1.68 -16.42
C PRO A 24 -14.05 1.72 -16.35
N PHE A 25 -14.75 1.61 -17.48
CA PHE A 25 -16.21 1.60 -17.56
C PHE A 25 -16.87 0.35 -16.93
N GLU A 26 -16.12 -0.74 -16.69
CA GLU A 26 -16.61 -1.94 -16.00
C GLU A 26 -16.76 -1.73 -14.48
N PHE A 27 -16.15 -0.67 -13.94
CA PHE A 27 -16.08 -0.39 -12.51
C PHE A 27 -16.92 0.83 -12.13
N ASP A 28 -17.60 0.77 -10.99
CA ASP A 28 -18.29 1.93 -10.40
C ASP A 28 -17.28 2.89 -9.76
N GLY A 29 -16.18 2.34 -9.25
CA GLY A 29 -15.02 3.09 -8.80
C GLY A 29 -13.83 2.18 -8.50
N ALA A 30 -12.63 2.73 -8.61
CA ALA A 30 -11.40 2.05 -8.21
C ALA A 30 -10.37 3.08 -7.74
N ASP A 31 -9.53 2.71 -6.77
CA ASP A 31 -8.36 3.47 -6.35
C ASP A 31 -7.20 2.49 -6.18
N VAL A 32 -6.24 2.55 -7.09
CA VAL A 32 -5.03 1.74 -7.08
C VAL A 32 -3.86 2.65 -6.77
N GLN A 33 -3.15 2.38 -5.69
CA GLN A 33 -1.96 3.11 -5.29
C GLN A 33 -0.78 2.14 -5.23
N LEU A 34 0.28 2.48 -5.95
CA LEU A 34 1.53 1.75 -5.97
C LEU A 34 2.65 2.68 -5.54
N ALA A 35 3.53 2.21 -4.68
CA ALA A 35 4.80 2.86 -4.43
C ALA A 35 5.93 1.83 -4.44
N LEU A 36 7.01 2.15 -5.14
CA LEU A 36 8.22 1.36 -5.23
C LEU A 36 9.41 2.12 -4.67
N CYS A 37 10.30 1.40 -4.00
CA CYS A 37 11.61 1.87 -3.56
C CYS A 37 12.67 0.98 -4.21
N LYS A 38 13.57 1.55 -5.01
CA LYS A 38 14.65 0.85 -5.73
C LYS A 38 15.91 1.72 -5.71
N ASN A 39 17.03 1.19 -5.20
CA ASN A 39 18.33 1.87 -5.21
C ASN A 39 18.33 3.30 -4.62
N GLY A 40 17.54 3.52 -3.56
CA GLY A 40 17.42 4.86 -2.94
C GLY A 40 16.51 5.84 -3.70
N PHE A 41 15.84 5.38 -4.75
CA PHE A 41 14.86 6.14 -5.51
C PHE A 41 13.44 5.59 -5.31
N GLY A 42 12.48 6.49 -5.25
CA GLY A 42 11.06 6.22 -5.06
C GLY A 42 10.25 6.50 -6.32
N TYR A 43 9.28 5.64 -6.58
CA TYR A 43 8.32 5.79 -7.68
C TYR A 43 6.92 5.57 -7.12
N ARG A 44 5.97 6.43 -7.47
CA ARG A 44 4.57 6.33 -7.03
C ARG A 44 3.64 6.49 -8.21
N CYS A 45 2.64 5.63 -8.27
CA CYS A 45 1.51 5.72 -9.19
C CYS A 45 0.22 5.67 -8.40
N ARG A 46 -0.75 6.49 -8.80
CA ARG A 46 -2.14 6.39 -8.34
C ARG A 46 -3.07 6.41 -9.53
N ASP A 47 -3.84 5.34 -9.70
CA ASP A 47 -4.90 5.23 -10.68
C ASP A 47 -6.25 5.26 -10.00
N ARG A 48 -7.08 6.25 -10.36
CA ARG A 48 -8.42 6.42 -9.83
C ARG A 48 -9.45 6.31 -10.94
N VAL A 49 -10.45 5.47 -10.76
CA VAL A 49 -11.62 5.40 -11.63
C VAL A 49 -12.79 6.08 -10.95
N GLU A 50 -13.35 7.10 -11.61
CA GLU A 50 -14.56 7.79 -11.19
C GLU A 50 -15.51 7.95 -12.37
N HIS A 51 -16.77 7.56 -12.20
CA HIS A 51 -17.79 7.65 -13.25
C HIS A 51 -17.37 6.98 -14.58
N GLY A 52 -16.62 5.87 -14.51
CA GLY A 52 -16.11 5.15 -15.68
C GLY A 52 -14.94 5.82 -16.40
N GLN A 53 -14.37 6.89 -15.86
CA GLN A 53 -13.18 7.56 -16.39
C GLN A 53 -11.96 7.27 -15.51
N LEU A 54 -10.81 7.05 -16.13
CA LEU A 54 -9.53 6.81 -15.47
C LEU A 54 -8.76 8.14 -15.30
N PHE A 55 -8.24 8.35 -14.10
CA PHE A 55 -7.32 9.44 -13.75
C PHE A 55 -6.05 8.83 -13.17
N SER A 56 -4.90 9.16 -13.75
CA SER A 56 -3.61 8.60 -13.32
C SER A 56 -2.64 9.70 -12.93
N GLU A 57 -2.05 9.57 -11.75
CA GLU A 57 -1.02 10.46 -11.22
C GLU A 57 0.27 9.68 -10.98
N HIS A 58 1.40 10.24 -11.41
CA HIS A 58 2.71 9.61 -11.27
C HIS A 58 3.69 10.59 -10.64
N HIS A 59 4.45 10.12 -9.66
CA HIS A 59 5.47 10.90 -8.99
C HIS A 59 6.72 10.07 -8.81
N MET A 60 7.88 10.70 -8.81
CA MET A 60 9.15 10.03 -8.59
C MET A 60 10.14 10.97 -7.89
N GLY A 61 11.07 10.41 -7.16
CA GLY A 61 12.11 11.19 -6.50
C GLY A 61 12.98 10.37 -5.56
N PRO A 62 14.10 10.94 -5.10
CA PRO A 62 14.92 10.33 -4.05
C PRO A 62 14.13 10.05 -2.76
N LEU A 63 14.44 8.95 -2.07
CA LEU A 63 13.74 8.55 -0.83
C LEU A 63 14.00 9.50 0.35
N ASP A 64 15.08 10.28 0.31
CA ASP A 64 15.46 11.26 1.32
C ASP A 64 14.69 12.59 1.18
N ILE A 65 13.87 12.73 0.14
CA ILE A 65 13.06 13.93 -0.14
C ILE A 65 11.57 13.59 0.00
N CYS A 66 10.82 14.43 0.71
CA CYS A 66 9.37 14.24 0.89
C CYS A 66 8.52 14.71 -0.32
N ASP A 67 9.06 15.63 -1.12
CA ASP A 67 8.36 16.27 -2.25
C ASP A 67 8.75 15.64 -3.58
N TRP A 68 8.32 14.38 -3.79
CA TRP A 68 8.51 13.69 -5.06
C TRP A 68 7.85 14.48 -6.20
N GLN A 69 8.58 14.64 -7.29
CA GLN A 69 8.16 15.46 -8.41
C GLN A 69 7.22 14.66 -9.33
N PRO A 70 6.27 15.31 -10.01
CA PRO A 70 5.47 14.66 -11.03
C PRO A 70 6.35 14.02 -12.10
N ASP A 71 6.07 12.76 -12.43
CA ASP A 71 6.76 12.03 -13.49
C ASP A 71 6.18 12.42 -14.86
N LEU A 72 6.74 13.49 -15.44
CA LEU A 72 6.31 14.02 -16.74
C LEU A 72 6.80 13.19 -17.93
N GLU A 73 7.84 12.39 -17.73
CA GLU A 73 8.49 11.59 -18.79
C GLU A 73 8.06 10.12 -18.78
N GLN A 74 7.15 9.73 -17.88
CA GLN A 74 6.65 8.37 -17.69
C GLN A 74 7.74 7.35 -17.32
N LEU A 75 8.87 7.80 -16.79
CA LEU A 75 9.97 6.93 -16.37
C LEU A 75 9.57 6.07 -15.17
N GLY A 76 8.85 6.65 -14.21
CA GLY A 76 8.33 5.95 -13.05
C GLY A 76 7.26 4.93 -13.41
N ARG A 77 6.48 5.17 -14.47
CA ARG A 77 5.56 4.14 -15.00
C ARG A 77 6.30 2.92 -15.51
N ALA A 78 7.37 3.11 -16.30
CA ALA A 78 8.17 2.00 -16.82
C ALA A 78 8.83 1.18 -15.70
N GLU A 79 9.35 1.85 -14.66
CA GLU A 79 9.92 1.20 -13.47
C GLU A 79 8.85 0.41 -12.70
N ILE A 80 7.63 0.95 -12.60
CA ILE A 80 6.50 0.25 -11.97
C ILE A 80 6.10 -0.98 -12.77
N ASP A 81 6.01 -0.89 -14.10
CA ASP A 81 5.68 -2.03 -14.94
C ASP A 81 6.79 -3.11 -14.88
N GLN A 82 8.07 -2.71 -14.86
CA GLN A 82 9.21 -3.63 -14.72
C GLN A 82 9.15 -4.43 -13.41
N PHE A 83 8.67 -3.83 -12.31
CA PHE A 83 8.55 -4.52 -11.03
C PHE A 83 7.67 -5.77 -11.12
N PHE A 84 6.59 -5.75 -11.89
CA PHE A 84 5.71 -6.90 -12.09
C PHE A 84 6.33 -8.01 -12.96
N GLU A 85 7.44 -7.72 -13.63
CA GLU A 85 8.18 -8.66 -14.48
C GLU A 85 9.34 -9.32 -13.74
N LEU A 86 9.64 -8.92 -12.50
CA LEU A 86 10.75 -9.47 -11.73
C LEU A 86 10.62 -10.99 -11.55
N PRO A 87 11.72 -11.74 -11.73
CA PRO A 87 11.69 -13.20 -11.68
C PRO A 87 11.39 -13.74 -10.28
N GLU A 88 11.98 -13.12 -9.26
CA GLU A 88 11.86 -13.57 -7.86
C GLU A 88 11.15 -12.51 -7.03
N VAL A 89 10.01 -12.87 -6.46
CA VAL A 89 9.18 -11.98 -5.65
C VAL A 89 8.73 -12.68 -4.39
N PHE A 90 8.92 -12.03 -3.26
CA PHE A 90 8.48 -12.49 -1.94
C PHE A 90 7.56 -11.47 -1.29
N ALA A 91 6.65 -11.96 -0.45
CA ALA A 91 5.72 -11.13 0.30
C ALA A 91 6.23 -10.90 1.72
N TYR A 92 6.19 -9.65 2.18
CA TYR A 92 6.32 -9.32 3.59
C TYR A 92 5.04 -9.62 4.37
N SER A 93 5.18 -9.97 5.64
CA SER A 93 4.09 -9.98 6.62
C SER A 93 3.75 -8.57 7.12
N ASP A 94 2.62 -8.42 7.81
CA ASP A 94 2.21 -7.15 8.43
C ASP A 94 3.21 -6.59 9.44
N ARG A 95 4.04 -7.45 10.03
CA ARG A 95 5.10 -7.08 10.97
C ARG A 95 6.15 -6.17 10.35
N ALA A 96 6.38 -6.31 9.05
CA ALA A 96 7.33 -5.47 8.32
C ALA A 96 6.89 -4.00 8.28
N LEU A 97 5.59 -3.69 8.46
CA LEU A 97 5.12 -2.30 8.46
C LEU A 97 5.28 -1.59 9.81
N ARG A 98 5.86 -2.24 10.82
CA ARG A 98 6.15 -1.59 12.11
C ARG A 98 7.20 -0.49 11.93
N PRO A 99 7.09 0.66 12.61
CA PRO A 99 7.98 1.81 12.40
C PRO A 99 9.47 1.47 12.53
N GLU A 100 9.82 0.55 13.42
CA GLU A 100 11.22 0.18 13.69
C GLU A 100 11.85 -0.69 12.60
N LYS A 101 11.05 -1.21 11.66
CA LYS A 101 11.46 -2.23 10.67
C LYS A 101 10.87 -2.02 9.28
N ASN A 102 10.36 -0.83 8.98
CA ASN A 102 9.67 -0.59 7.72
C ASN A 102 10.63 -0.70 6.53
N PRO A 103 10.49 -1.71 5.64
CA PRO A 103 11.39 -1.89 4.50
C PRO A 103 11.25 -0.75 3.48
N LEU A 104 10.17 0.03 3.53
CA LEU A 104 10.03 1.24 2.72
C LEU A 104 10.93 2.39 3.19
N SER A 105 11.41 2.34 4.44
CA SER A 105 12.31 3.34 5.03
C SER A 105 13.80 2.97 4.92
N VAL A 106 14.10 1.75 4.46
CA VAL A 106 15.45 1.24 4.32
C VAL A 106 15.73 1.06 2.83
N ALA A 107 16.76 1.73 2.31
CA ALA A 107 17.21 1.49 0.95
C ALA A 107 17.83 0.09 0.89
N HIS A 108 17.16 -0.84 0.21
CA HIS A 108 17.73 -2.13 -0.14
C HIS A 108 18.54 -1.97 -1.43
N TRP A 109 19.81 -2.35 -1.39
CA TRP A 109 20.74 -2.19 -2.52
C TRP A 109 20.45 -3.15 -3.68
N ASP A 110 19.82 -4.29 -3.42
CA ASP A 110 19.51 -5.32 -4.44
C ASP A 110 18.02 -5.67 -4.56
N ALA A 111 17.18 -5.12 -3.69
CA ALA A 111 15.75 -5.41 -3.69
C ALA A 111 14.96 -4.20 -4.15
N THR A 112 13.96 -4.43 -5.00
CA THR A 112 12.90 -3.46 -5.23
C THR A 112 11.76 -3.75 -4.25
N ILE A 113 11.50 -2.81 -3.34
CA ILE A 113 10.41 -2.95 -2.38
C ILE A 113 9.17 -2.30 -2.98
N GLY A 114 8.07 -3.02 -3.06
CA GLY A 114 6.83 -2.55 -3.66
C GLY A 114 5.63 -2.69 -2.73
N ILE A 115 4.94 -1.59 -2.45
CA ILE A 115 3.65 -1.60 -1.78
C ILE A 115 2.53 -1.35 -2.79
N VAL A 116 1.50 -2.18 -2.73
CA VAL A 116 0.30 -2.04 -3.56
C VAL A 116 -0.91 -1.98 -2.64
N GLU A 117 -1.68 -0.91 -2.78
CA GLU A 117 -3.00 -0.75 -2.19
C GLU A 117 -4.02 -0.64 -3.30
N ILE A 118 -5.04 -1.49 -3.27
CA ILE A 118 -6.06 -1.54 -4.30
C ILE A 118 -7.43 -1.59 -3.64
N GLU A 119 -8.29 -0.65 -4.02
CA GLU A 119 -9.72 -0.68 -3.74
C GLU A 119 -10.47 -0.76 -5.06
N VAL A 120 -11.39 -1.71 -5.18
CA VAL A 120 -12.18 -1.94 -6.39
C VAL A 120 -13.65 -2.06 -6.03
N ARG A 121 -14.50 -1.39 -6.80
CA ARG A 121 -15.96 -1.49 -6.72
C ARG A 121 -16.48 -1.85 -8.11
N GLU A 122 -16.70 -3.15 -8.32
CA GLU A 122 -17.36 -3.66 -9.52
C GLU A 122 -18.88 -3.44 -9.43
N ARG A 123 -19.54 -3.31 -10.58
CA ARG A 123 -20.99 -3.14 -10.63
C ARG A 123 -21.70 -4.26 -9.89
N SER A 124 -22.57 -3.88 -8.95
CA SER A 124 -23.42 -4.81 -8.18
C SER A 124 -22.65 -5.79 -7.28
N VAL A 125 -21.37 -5.53 -6.99
CA VAL A 125 -20.56 -6.30 -6.04
C VAL A 125 -20.13 -5.38 -4.90
N PRO A 126 -20.11 -5.84 -3.63
CA PRO A 126 -19.52 -5.08 -2.54
C PRO A 126 -18.09 -4.66 -2.88
N GLY A 127 -17.73 -3.42 -2.51
CA GLY A 127 -16.36 -2.95 -2.68
C GLY A 127 -15.38 -3.84 -1.96
N ARG A 128 -14.19 -4.01 -2.50
CA ARG A 128 -13.13 -4.80 -1.88
C ARG A 128 -11.85 -4.00 -1.84
N ARG A 129 -11.12 -4.07 -0.73
CA ARG A 129 -9.81 -3.47 -0.56
C ARG A 129 -8.78 -4.54 -0.22
N GLN A 130 -7.57 -4.37 -0.72
CA GLN A 130 -6.43 -5.19 -0.38
C GLN A 130 -5.17 -4.34 -0.30
N ARG A 131 -4.27 -4.70 0.61
CA ARG A 131 -2.95 -4.10 0.77
C ARG A 131 -1.89 -5.19 0.79
N MET A 132 -0.81 -4.98 0.05
CA MET A 132 0.25 -5.96 -0.20
C MET A 132 1.61 -5.26 -0.19
N LEU A 133 2.66 -5.94 0.28
CA LEU A 133 4.01 -5.41 0.41
C LEU A 133 5.05 -6.46 0.02
N PHE A 134 5.74 -6.23 -1.09
CA PHE A 134 6.61 -7.20 -1.75
C PHE A 134 8.08 -6.77 -1.72
N ALA A 135 8.97 -7.75 -1.80
CA ALA A 135 10.36 -7.58 -2.20
C ALA A 135 10.58 -8.34 -3.52
N GLY A 136 11.05 -7.64 -4.55
CA GLY A 136 11.37 -8.20 -5.86
C GLY A 136 12.85 -8.12 -6.18
N PHE A 137 13.37 -9.12 -6.87
CA PHE A 137 14.78 -9.28 -7.22
C PHE A 137 14.94 -9.59 -8.70
N THR A 138 16.01 -9.08 -9.31
CA THR A 138 16.36 -9.34 -10.71
C THR A 138 17.04 -10.68 -10.93
N ASP A 139 17.58 -11.29 -9.88
CA ASP A 139 18.28 -12.57 -9.95
C ASP A 139 18.11 -13.38 -8.65
N PRO A 140 18.23 -14.72 -8.74
CA PRO A 140 18.00 -15.60 -7.60
C PRO A 140 19.11 -15.55 -6.53
N ILE A 141 20.33 -15.09 -6.87
CA ILE A 141 21.44 -15.09 -5.91
C ILE A 141 21.20 -14.04 -4.83
N HIS A 142 20.84 -12.81 -5.22
CA HIS A 142 20.51 -11.76 -4.26
C HIS A 142 19.22 -12.08 -3.49
N ALA A 143 18.26 -12.73 -4.13
CA ALA A 143 17.07 -13.26 -3.45
C ALA A 143 17.44 -14.23 -2.32
N GLU A 144 18.30 -15.22 -2.58
CA GLU A 144 18.73 -16.19 -1.56
C GLU A 144 19.43 -15.51 -0.36
N PHE A 145 20.33 -14.56 -0.62
CA PHE A 145 21.00 -13.82 0.45
C PHE A 145 20.02 -12.99 1.27
N PHE A 146 19.05 -12.35 0.61
CA PHE A 146 18.01 -11.59 1.29
C PHE A 146 17.16 -12.48 2.20
N LEU A 147 16.71 -13.64 1.70
CA LEU A 147 15.93 -14.61 2.48
C LEU A 147 16.67 -15.15 3.70
N ALA A 148 18.01 -15.19 3.68
CA ALA A 148 18.81 -15.63 4.82
C ALA A 148 18.84 -14.62 5.97
N VAL A 149 18.62 -13.32 5.68
CA VAL A 149 18.72 -12.23 6.65
C VAL A 149 17.34 -11.70 7.07
N GLU A 150 16.40 -11.61 6.13
CA GLU A 150 15.07 -11.09 6.36
C GLU A 150 14.17 -12.11 7.08
N ARG A 151 13.46 -11.66 8.11
CA ARG A 151 12.65 -12.53 8.99
C ARG A 151 11.17 -12.17 8.98
N ASP A 152 10.80 -11.04 8.42
CA ASP A 152 9.43 -10.54 8.43
C ASP A 152 8.68 -10.89 7.11
N LEU A 153 9.14 -11.91 6.36
CA LEU A 153 8.48 -12.45 5.16
C LEU A 153 7.40 -13.49 5.49
N ILE A 154 6.43 -13.62 4.59
CA ILE A 154 5.43 -14.69 4.62
C ILE A 154 6.10 -16.01 4.20
N VAL A 155 6.09 -16.99 5.10
CA VAL A 155 6.61 -18.34 4.87
C VAL A 155 5.50 -19.36 5.04
N GLN A 156 5.55 -20.47 4.29
CA GLN A 156 4.65 -21.60 4.53
C GLN A 156 4.77 -22.06 6.01
N ASP A 157 3.62 -22.31 6.65
CA ASP A 157 3.48 -22.82 8.02
C ASP A 157 3.75 -21.86 9.20
N HIS A 158 3.90 -20.55 8.97
CA HIS A 158 3.86 -19.54 10.04
C HIS A 158 2.77 -18.49 9.81
N GLN A 159 1.93 -18.25 10.84
CA GLN A 159 0.86 -17.24 10.84
C GLN A 159 1.41 -15.85 10.45
N PRO A 160 1.06 -15.32 9.26
CA PRO A 160 1.75 -14.16 8.67
C PRO A 160 1.06 -12.81 8.97
N GLY A 161 0.36 -12.71 10.10
CA GLY A 161 -0.50 -11.55 10.36
C GLY A 161 -1.85 -11.66 9.66
N THR A 162 -2.81 -10.84 10.09
CA THR A 162 -4.24 -11.14 9.84
C THR A 162 -4.89 -10.32 8.72
N GLN A 163 -4.17 -9.42 8.03
CA GLN A 163 -4.83 -8.40 7.20
C GLN A 163 -4.12 -7.94 5.91
N LEU A 164 -2.82 -8.19 5.74
CA LEU A 164 -2.17 -7.97 4.44
C LEU A 164 -2.48 -9.17 3.54
N TYR A 165 -2.65 -8.94 2.23
CA TYR A 165 -2.95 -9.98 1.21
C TYR A 165 -4.34 -10.59 1.24
N GLU A 166 -5.22 -10.25 2.18
CA GLU A 166 -6.62 -10.66 2.13
C GLU A 166 -7.50 -9.55 1.57
N TRP A 167 -8.45 -9.91 0.70
CA TRP A 167 -9.48 -8.98 0.25
C TRP A 167 -10.46 -8.73 1.39
N GLN A 168 -10.63 -7.47 1.75
CA GLN A 168 -11.56 -7.02 2.78
C GLN A 168 -12.74 -6.36 2.11
N GLU A 169 -13.96 -6.72 2.51
CA GLU A 169 -15.15 -6.00 2.07
C GLU A 169 -15.13 -4.58 2.63
N VAL A 170 -15.25 -3.60 1.74
CA VAL A 170 -15.44 -2.20 2.10
C VAL A 170 -16.92 -2.05 2.47
N VAL A 171 -17.21 -2.17 3.77
CA VAL A 171 -18.54 -1.86 4.29
C VAL A 171 -18.81 -0.40 3.96
N ARG A 172 -19.92 -0.12 3.27
CA ARG A 172 -20.41 1.24 3.11
C ARG A 172 -20.65 1.79 4.52
N ASP A 173 -19.88 2.79 4.93
CA ASP A 173 -20.37 3.77 5.91
C ASP A 173 -21.48 4.59 5.22
N GLU A 174 -22.59 3.93 4.89
CA GLU A 174 -23.83 4.64 4.62
C GLU A 174 -24.31 5.18 5.97
N GLU A 175 -24.27 6.50 6.06
CA GLU A 175 -24.65 7.32 7.21
C GLU A 175 -23.68 7.32 8.39
N ALA A 176 -22.59 8.08 8.24
CA ALA A 176 -22.18 8.99 9.30
C ALA A 176 -23.33 9.97 9.58
N SER A 177 -24.36 9.49 10.28
CA SER A 177 -25.48 10.28 10.77
C SER A 177 -24.91 11.47 11.56
N PRO A 178 -25.32 12.72 11.26
CA PRO A 178 -24.72 13.93 11.83
C PRO A 178 -24.80 13.99 13.38
N ALA A 179 -25.57 13.11 14.00
CA ALA A 179 -25.66 12.95 15.45
C ALA A 179 -24.35 12.47 16.12
N MET A 180 -23.56 11.60 15.47
CA MET A 180 -22.30 11.06 16.06
C MET A 180 -21.13 12.05 15.97
N SER A 181 -21.14 12.94 14.96
CA SER A 181 -20.19 14.07 14.87
C SER A 181 -20.47 15.13 15.94
N ALA A 182 -21.75 15.34 16.30
CA ALA A 182 -22.14 16.26 17.36
C ALA A 182 -21.77 15.74 18.77
N LEU A 183 -21.90 14.42 19.01
CA LEU A 183 -21.50 13.81 20.28
C LEU A 183 -19.98 13.83 20.49
N SER A 184 -19.20 13.54 19.44
CA SER A 184 -17.73 13.56 19.52
C SER A 184 -17.16 14.98 19.68
N LYS A 185 -17.81 16.01 19.10
CA LYS A 185 -17.45 17.42 19.34
C LYS A 185 -17.81 17.90 20.75
N LYS A 186 -18.95 17.47 21.31
CA LYS A 186 -19.34 17.79 22.71
C LYS A 186 -18.44 17.09 23.74
N LEU A 187 -18.03 15.84 23.49
CA LEU A 187 -17.08 15.16 24.38
C LEU A 187 -15.70 15.83 24.36
N ARG A 188 -15.20 16.23 23.18
CA ARG A 188 -13.90 16.93 23.08
C ARG A 188 -13.92 18.31 23.76
N SER A 189 -15.02 19.06 23.70
CA SER A 189 -15.13 20.36 24.38
C SER A 189 -15.37 20.26 25.89
N ALA A 190 -15.98 19.17 26.37
CA ALA A 190 -16.12 18.90 27.80
C ALA A 190 -14.77 18.51 28.44
N ILE A 191 -13.97 17.71 27.73
CA ILE A 191 -12.64 17.29 28.19
C ILE A 191 -11.66 18.48 28.20
N SER A 192 -11.70 19.36 27.19
CA SER A 192 -10.83 20.54 27.15
C SER A 192 -11.20 21.62 28.19
N ARG A 193 -12.45 21.64 28.67
CA ARG A 193 -12.88 22.53 29.76
C ARG A 193 -12.49 21.98 31.14
N ALA A 194 -12.46 20.66 31.31
CA ALA A 194 -12.03 20.03 32.56
C ALA A 194 -10.50 20.13 32.79
N SER A 195 -9.70 20.20 31.72
CA SER A 195 -8.24 20.32 31.80
C SER A 195 -7.73 21.73 32.14
N ASN A 196 -8.54 22.78 31.94
CA ASN A 196 -8.13 24.16 32.23
C ASN A 196 -8.53 24.67 33.62
N SER A 197 -9.24 23.88 34.44
CA SER A 197 -9.64 24.28 35.80
C SER A 197 -8.80 23.67 36.93
N THR A 198 -7.71 22.98 36.62
CA THR A 198 -6.88 22.29 37.64
C THR A 198 -5.46 22.84 37.81
N TRP A 199 -5.07 23.90 37.08
CA TRP A 199 -3.80 24.61 37.28
C TRP A 199 -4.05 26.08 37.66
N SER A 200 -4.55 26.28 38.87
CA SER A 200 -4.46 27.57 39.59
C SER A 200 -4.83 27.34 41.05
N LYS A 201 -3.98 26.59 41.76
CA LYS A 201 -3.81 26.66 43.23
C LYS A 201 -2.61 25.82 43.63
N SER A 202 -1.58 26.51 44.13
CA SER A 202 -0.52 26.07 45.05
C SER A 202 0.86 26.61 44.63
N ALA A 203 1.44 27.35 45.58
CA ALA A 203 2.76 27.99 45.63
C ALA A 203 2.92 29.31 44.85
#